data_AF-A0A150L5S7-F1
#
_entry.id   AF-A0A150L5S7-F1
#
_cell.length_a   1.000
_cell.length_b   1.000
_cell.length_c   1.000
_cell.angle_alpha   90.00
_cell.angle_beta   90.00
_cell.angle_gamma   90.00
#
_symmetry.space_group_name_H-M   'P 1'
#
loop_
_entity.id
_entity.type
_entity.pdbx_description
1 polymer ?
#
loop_
_entity_poly.entity_id
_entity_poly.type
_entity_poly.pdbx_seq_one_letter_code
_entity_poly.pdbx_strand_id
1 'polypeptide(L)' 'MKKQKRKRKGYLLFRVEDGQKVWLYEELRKYELDARLRNGWKLVM' A
#
# COMPACT_ATOMS: atom_id res chain seq x y z
N MET A 1 4.48 -5.95 -27.55
CA MET A 1 3.48 -5.65 -26.48
C MET A 1 3.95 -4.44 -25.69
N LYS A 2 3.33 -3.26 -25.87
CA LYS A 2 3.66 -2.07 -25.07
C LYS A 2 3.24 -2.36 -23.62
N LYS A 3 4.20 -2.62 -22.73
CA LYS A 3 3.96 -2.66 -21.28
C LYS A 3 3.47 -1.28 -20.89
N GLN A 4 2.15 -1.08 -20.79
CA GLN A 4 1.58 0.11 -20.16
C GLN A 4 2.25 0.20 -18.79
N LYS A 5 3.11 1.21 -18.61
CA LYS A 5 3.68 1.54 -17.29
C LYS A 5 2.47 1.82 -16.39
N ARG A 6 2.06 0.83 -15.61
CA ARG A 6 0.96 0.97 -14.64
C ARG A 6 1.28 2.20 -13.80
N LYS A 7 0.41 3.21 -13.88
CA LYS A 7 0.54 4.44 -13.11
C LYS A 7 0.54 4.08 -11.62
N ARG A 8 1.42 4.72 -10.86
CA ARG A 8 1.37 4.66 -9.39
C ARG A 8 0.09 5.35 -8.94
N LYS A 9 -0.50 4.85 -7.86
CA LYS A 9 -1.64 5.47 -7.19
C LYS A 9 -1.26 5.71 -5.74
N GLY A 10 -1.69 6.83 -5.18
CA GLY A 10 -1.59 7.09 -3.75
C GLY A 10 -2.50 6.14 -2.99
N TYR A 11 -1.96 5.51 -1.95
CA TYR A 11 -2.71 4.67 -1.04
C TYR A 11 -2.41 5.11 0.39
N LEU A 12 -3.47 5.24 1.19
CA LEU A 12 -3.35 5.42 2.63
C LEU A 12 -3.43 4.05 3.30
N LEU A 13 -2.36 3.65 3.95
CA LEU A 13 -2.23 2.39 4.66
C LEU A 13 -2.19 2.64 6.16
N PHE A 14 -2.65 1.67 6.94
CA PHE A 14 -2.43 1.64 8.37
C PHE A 14 -2.06 0.24 8.86
N ARG A 15 -1.33 0.17 9.96
CA ARG A 15 -1.11 -1.08 10.70
C ARG A 15 -1.15 -0.80 12.20
N VAL A 16 -1.33 -1.86 12.99
CA VAL A 16 -1.27 -1.77 14.45
C VAL A 16 0.10 -2.29 14.89
N GLU A 17 0.90 -1.42 15.49
CA GLU A 17 2.18 -1.77 16.12
C GLU A 17 2.11 -1.39 17.60
N ASP A 18 2.42 -2.33 18.49
CA ASP A 18 2.42 -2.11 19.94
C ASP A 18 1.12 -1.47 20.48
N GLY A 19 -0.02 -1.87 19.90
CA GLY A 19 -1.35 -1.36 20.24
C GLY A 19 -1.69 0.03 19.67
N GLN A 20 -0.76 0.67 18.94
CA GLN A 20 -0.97 1.96 18.29
C GLN A 20 -1.20 1.82 16.79
N LYS A 21 -2.11 2.64 16.25
CA LYS A 21 -2.34 2.71 14.80
C LYS A 21 -1.32 3.63 14.14
N VAL A 22 -0.45 3.05 13.33
CA VAL A 22 0.51 3.76 12.48
C VAL A 22 -0.08 3.93 11.10
N TRP A 23 -0.04 5.15 10.57
CA TRP A 23 -0.57 5.50 9.25
C TRP A 23 0.57 5.83 8.30
N LEU A 24 0.40 5.47 7.03
CA LEU A 24 1.41 5.64 6.01
C LEU A 24 0.75 5.95 4.67
N TYR A 25 1.10 7.08 4.07
CA TYR A 25 0.67 7.44 2.71
C TYR A 25 1.82 7.18 1.74
N GLU A 26 1.62 6.30 0.76
CA GLU A 26 2.62 5.99 -0.26
C GLU A 26 2.00 5.82 -1.65
N GLU A 27 2.74 6.24 -2.69
CA GLU A 27 2.38 5.99 -4.08
C GLU A 27 2.90 4.61 -4.54
N LEU A 28 1.99 3.64 -4.59
CA LEU A 28 2.33 2.25 -4.88
C LEU A 28 1.80 1.82 -6.25
N ARG A 29 2.52 0.89 -6.88
CA ARG A 29 1.99 0.04 -7.95
C ARG A 29 1.23 -1.13 -7.31
N LYS A 30 0.35 -1.77 -8.09
CA LYS A 30 -0.46 -2.90 -7.62
C LYS A 30 0.37 -3.98 -6.88
N TYR A 31 1.52 -4.38 -7.42
CA TYR A 31 2.36 -5.41 -6.79
C TYR A 31 3.03 -4.94 -5.49
N GLU A 32 3.27 -3.63 -5.36
CA GLU A 32 3.84 -3.02 -4.14
C GLU A 32 2.76 -2.93 -3.05
N LEU A 33 1.53 -2.54 -3.43
CA LEU A 33 0.37 -2.61 -2.55
C LEU A 33 0.13 -4.04 -2.07
N ASP A 34 0.11 -5.02 -2.98
CA ASP A 34 -0.07 -6.44 -2.63
C ASP A 34 1.02 -6.91 -1.65
N ALA A 35 2.26 -6.45 -1.80
CA ALA A 35 3.34 -6.74 -0.86
C ALA A 35 3.11 -6.08 0.52
N ARG A 36 2.62 -4.83 0.57
CA ARG A 36 2.26 -4.17 1.83
C ARG A 36 1.14 -4.90 2.56
N LEU A 37 0.10 -5.33 1.84
CA LEU A 37 -1.00 -6.10 2.41
C LEU A 37 -0.51 -7.43 3.01
N ARG A 38 0.40 -8.13 2.32
CA ARG A 38 1.06 -9.34 2.87
C ARG A 38 1.92 -9.06 4.11
N ASN A 39 2.51 -7.87 4.20
CA ASN A 39 3.29 -7.42 5.37
C ASN A 39 2.41 -6.88 6.50
N GLY A 40 1.10 -7.12 6.49
CA GLY A 40 0.18 -6.74 7.57
C GLY A 40 -0.32 -5.30 7.53
N TRP A 41 -0.02 -4.55 6.47
CA TRP A 41 -0.66 -3.26 6.24
C TRP A 41 -2.11 -3.45 5.79
N LYS A 42 -2.98 -2.54 6.21
CA LYS A 42 -4.39 -2.47 5.82
C LYS A 42 -4.62 -1.21 5.01
N LEU A 43 -5.36 -1.33 3.91
CA LEU A 43 -5.74 -0.18 3.09
C LEU A 43 -6.92 0.55 3.73
N VAL A 44 -6.85 1.88 3.74
CA VAL A 44 -7.97 2.77 4.04
C VAL A 44 -8.61 3.08 2.70
N MET A 45 -9.82 2.55 2.47
CA MET A 45 -10.60 2.84 1.25
C MET A 45 -11.05 4.30 1.23
#